data_AF-J8E7I7-F1
#
_entry.id   AF-J8E7I7-F1
#
_cell.length_a   1.000
_cell.length_b   1.000
_cell.length_c   1.000
_cell.angle_alpha   90.00
_cell.angle_beta   90.00
_cell.angle_gamma   90.00
#
_symmetry.space_group_name_H-M   'P 1'
#
loop_
_entity.id
_entity.type
_entity.pdbx_description
1 polymer ?
#
loop_
_entity_poly.entity_id
_entity_poly.type
_entity_poly.pdbx_seq_one_letter_code
_entity_poly.pdbx_strand_id
1 'polypeptide(L)' 'MIKELNIEPFEIYSREEVPVKWGSFTDPWGNRLGFFEYLNENEKDETIKRVHGTTAK' A
#
# COMPACT_ATOMS: atom_id res chain seq x y z
N MET A 1 0.05 -10.18 -20.06
CA MET A 1 0.88 -9.55 -19.01
C MET A 1 1.11 -10.42 -17.75
N ILE A 2 0.16 -10.63 -16.82
CA ILE A 2 0.46 -11.39 -15.56
C ILE A 2 0.98 -12.82 -15.82
N LYS A 3 0.32 -13.55 -16.73
CA LYS A 3 0.76 -14.90 -17.15
C LYS A 3 2.06 -14.92 -17.97
N GLU A 4 2.35 -13.83 -18.70
CA GLU A 4 3.54 -13.73 -19.54
C GLU A 4 4.80 -13.45 -18.72
N LEU A 5 4.64 -12.78 -17.57
CA LEU A 5 5.74 -12.42 -16.68
C LEU A 5 5.96 -13.44 -15.55
N ASN A 6 5.18 -14.52 -15.52
CA ASN A 6 5.20 -15.55 -14.49
C ASN A 6 5.08 -14.98 -13.06
N ILE A 7 4.24 -13.96 -12.90
CA ILE A 7 4.00 -13.32 -11.61
C ILE A 7 2.87 -14.08 -10.90
N GLU A 8 3.12 -14.51 -9.66
CA GLU A 8 2.09 -15.15 -8.84
C GLU A 8 0.97 -14.17 -8.47
N PRO A 9 -0.30 -14.61 -8.46
CA PRO A 9 -1.38 -13.84 -7.86
C PRO A 9 -1.03 -13.50 -6.40
N PHE A 10 -1.34 -12.27 -5.99
CA PHE A 10 -1.19 -11.85 -4.61
C PHE A 10 -2.54 -11.46 -4.02
N GLU A 11 -2.64 -11.55 -2.70
CA GLU A 11 -3.82 -11.18 -1.96
C GLU A 11 -3.71 -9.73 -1.45
N ILE A 12 -4.87 -9.09 -1.33
CA ILE A 12 -5.02 -7.82 -0.64
C ILE A 12 -5.56 -8.12 0.75
N TYR A 13 -4.82 -7.67 1.77
CA TYR A 13 -5.17 -7.78 3.17
C TYR A 13 -5.72 -6.44 3.68
N SER A 14 -6.66 -6.51 4.61
CA SER A 14 -7.12 -5.38 5.41
C SER A 14 -7.47 -5.86 6.81
N ARG A 15 -7.35 -4.97 7.80
CA ARG A 15 -7.74 -5.21 9.19
C ARG A 15 -8.29 -3.93 9.78
N GLU A 16 -9.20 -4.05 10.74
CA GLU A 16 -9.90 -2.89 11.34
C GLU A 16 -8.91 -1.92 12.01
N GLU A 17 -7.86 -2.44 12.64
CA GLU A 17 -6.84 -1.63 13.32
C GLU A 17 -5.81 -0.99 12.37
N VAL A 18 -5.86 -1.30 11.07
CA VAL A 18 -4.88 -0.82 10.08
C VAL A 18 -5.58 0.11 9.07
N PRO A 19 -5.15 1.37 8.92
CA PRO A 19 -5.85 2.36 8.09
C PRO A 19 -5.64 2.19 6.59
N VAL A 20 -4.92 1.14 6.19
CA VAL A 20 -4.61 0.80 4.80
C VAL A 20 -5.01 -0.63 4.51
N LYS A 21 -5.42 -0.89 3.27
CA LYS A 21 -5.31 -2.22 2.68
C LYS A 21 -3.93 -2.36 2.05
N TRP A 22 -3.35 -3.55 2.12
CA TRP A 22 -2.02 -3.80 1.60
C TRP A 22 -1.93 -5.13 0.88
N GLY A 23 -1.00 -5.22 -0.05
CA GLY A 23 -0.66 -6.45 -0.74
C GLY A 23 0.83 -6.50 -1.01
N SER A 24 1.37 -7.68 -1.22
CA SER A 24 2.78 -7.82 -1.58
C SER A 24 2.97 -8.94 -2.57
N PHE A 25 3.86 -8.74 -3.54
CA PHE A 25 4.21 -9.76 -4.50
C PHE A 25 5.71 -9.74 -4.79
N THR A 26 6.22 -10.85 -5.31
CA THR A 26 7.59 -10.94 -5.80
C THR A 26 7.58 -10.69 -7.30
N ASP A 27 8.34 -9.69 -7.75
CA ASP A 27 8.48 -9.39 -9.17
C ASP A 27 9.37 -10.44 -9.88
N PRO A 28 9.42 -10.44 -11.23
CA PRO A 28 10.21 -11.41 -11.99
C PRO A 28 11.73 -11.35 -11.73
N TRP A 29 12.22 -10.28 -11.09
CA TRP A 29 13.63 -10.10 -10.73
C TRP A 29 13.94 -10.54 -9.29
N GLY A 30 12.94 -10.99 -8.55
CA GLY A 30 13.07 -11.44 -7.16
C GLY A 30 12.90 -10.34 -6.12
N ASN A 31 12.51 -9.11 -6.50
CA ASN A 31 12.24 -8.05 -5.55
C ASN A 31 10.85 -8.25 -4.93
N ARG A 32 10.75 -8.06 -3.61
CA ARG A 32 9.47 -8.04 -2.91
C ARG A 32 8.91 -6.63 -2.91
N LEU A 33 7.84 -6.41 -3.67
CA LEU A 33 7.16 -5.13 -3.77
C LEU A 33 5.92 -5.12 -2.87
N GLY A 34 5.73 -4.02 -2.13
CA GLY A 34 4.56 -3.77 -1.28
C GLY A 34 3.68 -2.67 -1.86
N PHE A 35 2.37 -2.93 -1.89
CA PHE A 35 1.35 -1.95 -2.24
C PHE A 35 0.53 -1.59 -1.02
N PHE A 36 0.21 -0.31 -0.87
CA PHE A 36 -0.57 0.22 0.25
C PHE A 36 -1.56 1.25 -0.28
N GLU A 37 -2.81 1.15 0.15
CA GLU A 37 -3.85 2.11 -0.20
C GLU A 37 -4.65 2.42 1.07
N TYR A 38 -4.78 3.70 1.39
CA TYR A 38 -5.57 4.14 2.55
C TYR A 38 -7.05 3.83 2.34
N LEU A 39 -7.72 3.44 3.42
CA LEU A 39 -9.16 3.21 3.45
C LEU A 39 -9.93 4.55 3.43
N ASN A 40 -9.30 5.63 3.91
CA ASN A 40 -9.87 6.97 3.98
C ASN A 40 -8.88 8.02 3.45
N GLU A 41 -9.32 8.81 2.47
CA GLU A 41 -8.49 9.85 1.84
C GLU A 41 -8.17 11.01 2.80
N ASN A 42 -9.07 11.35 3.73
CA ASN A 42 -8.81 12.39 4.71
C ASN A 42 -7.70 11.97 5.68
N GLU A 43 -7.70 10.71 6.13
CA GLU A 43 -6.66 10.17 7.02
C GLU A 43 -5.29 10.10 6.32
N LYS A 44 -5.29 9.77 5.02
CA LYS A 44 -4.11 9.86 4.16
C LYS A 44 -3.56 11.29 4.13
N ASP A 45 -4.41 12.28 3.86
CA ASP A 45 -4.00 13.69 3.80
C ASP A 45 -3.47 14.19 5.14
N GLU A 46 -4.12 13.84 6.25
CA GLU A 46 -3.67 14.15 7.60
C GLU A 46 -2.31 13.50 7.91
N THR A 47 -2.15 12.23 7.53
CA THR A 47 -0.89 11.50 7.70
C THR A 47 0.22 12.13 6.88
N ILE A 48 -0.05 12.50 5.62
CA ILE A 48 0.90 13.22 4.76
C ILE A 48 1.30 14.53 5.42
N LYS A 49 0.35 15.37 5.87
CA LYS A 49 0.66 16.63 6.56
C LYS A 49 1.50 16.41 7.81
N ARG A 50 1.16 15.41 8.63
CA ARG A 50 1.90 15.05 9.83
C ARG A 50 3.35 14.64 9.51
N VAL A 51 3.55 13.80 8.50
CA VAL A 51 4.88 13.33 8.08
C VAL A 51 5.72 14.49 7.51
N HIS A 52 5.09 15.38 6.74
CA HIS A 52 5.77 16.55 6.16
C HIS A 52 5.92 17.72 7.12
N GLY A 53 5.40 17.62 8.36
CA GLY A 53 5.48 18.68 9.37
C GLY A 53 4.66 19.93 9.04
N THR A 54 3.66 19.83 8.16
CA THR A 54 2.78 20.94 7.73
C THR A 54 1.45 21.00 8.50
N THR A 55 1.37 20.35 9.66
CA THR A 55 0.18 20.37 10.52
C THR A 55 -0.14 21.83 10.91
N ALA A 56 -1.38 22.26 10.67
CA ALA A 56 -1.85 23.55 11.15
C ALA A 56 -1.75 23.57 12.69
N LYS A 57 -1.19 24.67 13.21
CA LYS A 57 -0.99 24.89 14.65
C LYS A 57 -2.31 24.93 15.41
#